data_AF-A0A8T7EMJ0-F1
#
_entry.id   AF-A0A8T7EMJ0-F1
#
_cell.length_a   1.000
_cell.length_b   1.000
_cell.length_c   1.000
_cell.angle_alpha   90.00
_cell.angle_beta   90.00
_cell.angle_gamma   90.00
#
_symmetry.space_group_name_H-M   'P 1'
#
loop_
_entity.id
_entity.type
_entity.pdbx_description
1 polymer ?
#
loop_
_entity_poly.entity_id
_entity_poly.type
_entity_poly.pdbx_seq_one_letter_code
_entity_poly.pdbx_strand_id
1 'polypeptide(L)'
;MRPAGGGAWEVTSSRGRECYRNVVIATGRFSNPYTAAIPGLTGFQGGRIHAHDYHGPEPFTGKRVLIVGNGPSGLDIALEIGKHNGPVQPALLSMRTGITLRRRYPLGLSKHAWMLVTRWLPERIREPFLEYVEQLGFPQSALRGIKTPKGGMTSGAVAARGGELIPAVRRGEVICVDGPSRFTANGVVLTDGSTHAIDAVIMATGYRPALGFLDGIHCECDDQGWPRRFNSMPYDIDTAKLIYRGTYDVGAAIDAQFEPTLRELNGYPGLFQVGLYYKGKGAMYNFNVEAEIAAAQAGSTSRRGIGCVTRGCDLATSRGCGRTLRLAYALRLHYNVVSTAT
;
A
#
# COMPACT_ATOMS: atom_id res chain seq x y z
N MET A 1 9.51 -15.94 15.58
CA MET A 1 8.36 -16.46 16.36
C MET A 1 8.15 -17.90 15.92
N ARG A 2 7.66 -18.78 16.80
CA ARG A 2 7.40 -20.18 16.43
C ARG A 2 6.21 -20.77 17.20
N PRO A 3 5.57 -21.83 16.69
CA PRO A 3 4.59 -22.58 17.45
C PRO A 3 5.20 -23.15 18.74
N ALA A 4 4.42 -23.10 19.82
CA ALA A 4 4.72 -23.72 21.11
C ALA A 4 3.66 -24.79 21.45
N GLY A 5 3.96 -25.65 22.42
CA GLY A 5 3.03 -26.70 22.86
C GLY A 5 1.67 -26.14 23.33
N GLY A 6 0.60 -26.92 23.14
CA GLY A 6 -0.75 -26.55 23.62
C GLY A 6 -1.45 -25.45 22.79
N GLY A 7 -1.06 -25.27 21.53
CA GLY A 7 -1.67 -24.29 20.62
C GLY A 7 -1.28 -22.84 20.93
N ALA A 8 -0.13 -22.63 21.57
CA ALA A 8 0.41 -21.31 21.89
C ALA A 8 1.55 -20.93 20.91
N TRP A 9 1.98 -19.68 21.00
CA TRP A 9 3.03 -19.08 20.18
C TRP A 9 4.14 -18.56 21.08
N GLU A 10 5.38 -18.97 20.82
CA GLU A 10 6.55 -18.40 21.47
C GLU A 10 7.05 -17.20 20.65
N VAL A 11 7.05 -16.03 21.27
CA VAL A 11 7.51 -14.78 20.69
C VAL A 11 8.82 -14.38 21.36
N THR A 12 9.86 -14.16 20.56
CA THR A 12 11.13 -13.63 21.02
C THR A 12 11.18 -12.14 20.71
N SER A 13 11.47 -11.33 21.73
CA SER A 13 11.64 -9.88 21.62
C SER A 13 12.89 -9.43 22.35
N SER A 14 13.21 -8.13 22.28
CA SER A 14 14.29 -7.53 23.08
C SER A 14 14.06 -7.63 24.61
N ARG A 15 12.85 -7.97 25.05
CA ARG A 15 12.49 -8.17 26.46
C ARG A 15 12.60 -9.62 26.92
N GLY A 16 12.96 -10.54 26.03
CA GLY A 16 13.03 -11.96 26.30
C GLY A 16 12.03 -12.78 25.49
N ARG A 17 11.81 -14.03 25.94
CA ARG A 17 10.90 -15.00 25.31
C ARG A 17 9.63 -15.11 26.14
N GLU A 18 8.49 -14.98 25.49
CA GLU A 18 7.17 -15.08 26.11
C GLU A 18 6.24 -15.94 25.25
N CYS A 19 5.33 -16.66 25.89
CA CYS A 19 4.33 -17.50 25.22
C CYS A 19 2.95 -16.84 25.25
N TYR A 20 2.29 -16.78 24.09
CA TYR A 20 0.97 -16.19 23.93
C TYR A 20 0.04 -17.18 23.23
N ARG A 21 -1.22 -17.27 23.67
CA ARG A 21 -2.23 -18.07 22.95
C ARG A 21 -2.59 -17.46 21.61
N ASN A 22 -2.65 -16.13 21.57
CA ASN A 22 -2.98 -15.37 20.38
C ASN A 22 -1.90 -14.31 20.13
N VAL A 23 -1.51 -14.15 18.87
CA VAL A 23 -0.57 -13.12 18.40
C VAL A 23 -1.24 -12.35 17.27
N VAL A 24 -1.20 -11.02 17.34
CA VAL A 24 -1.72 -10.14 16.28
C VAL A 24 -0.56 -9.46 15.57
N ILE A 25 -0.41 -9.74 14.28
CA ILE A 25 0.58 -9.13 13.40
C ILE A 25 0.03 -7.80 12.89
N ALA A 26 0.70 -6.73 13.32
CA ALA A 26 0.30 -5.34 13.09
C ALA A 26 1.42 -4.49 12.47
N THR A 27 2.30 -5.09 11.67
CA THR A 27 3.51 -4.43 11.14
C THR A 27 3.24 -3.39 10.04
N GLY A 28 2.01 -3.31 9.54
CA GLY A 28 1.65 -2.45 8.42
C GLY A 28 2.31 -2.87 7.10
N ARG A 29 2.00 -2.14 6.03
CA ARG A 29 2.33 -2.53 4.64
C ARG A 29 3.51 -1.80 4.01
N PHE A 30 3.92 -0.66 4.56
CA PHE A 30 4.80 0.31 3.89
C PHE A 30 6.15 0.50 4.59
N SER A 31 6.68 -0.56 5.21
CA SER A 31 7.91 -0.51 6.03
C SER A 31 9.11 -1.23 5.43
N ASN A 32 8.92 -2.19 4.51
CA ASN A 32 10.01 -2.92 3.85
C ASN A 32 10.07 -2.53 2.35
N PRO A 33 10.98 -1.62 1.96
CA PRO A 33 11.13 -1.17 0.58
C PRO A 33 11.34 -2.31 -0.41
N TYR A 34 10.69 -2.23 -1.57
CA TYR A 34 10.90 -3.19 -2.65
C TYR A 34 11.60 -2.53 -3.82
N THR A 35 12.84 -2.93 -4.07
CA THR A 35 13.59 -2.53 -5.26
C THR A 35 13.49 -3.62 -6.31
N ALA A 36 12.83 -3.33 -7.43
CA ALA A 36 12.75 -4.27 -8.54
C ALA A 36 14.14 -4.55 -9.12
N ALA A 37 14.45 -5.83 -9.36
CA ALA A 37 15.66 -6.22 -10.06
C ALA A 37 15.56 -5.81 -11.54
N ILE A 38 16.32 -4.78 -11.91
CA ILE A 38 16.41 -4.30 -13.30
C ILE A 38 17.84 -4.55 -13.78
N PRO A 39 18.05 -5.15 -14.97
CA PRO A 39 19.38 -5.42 -15.50
C PRO A 39 20.27 -4.16 -15.49
N GLY A 40 21.52 -4.30 -15.05
CA GLY A 40 22.50 -3.20 -15.01
C GLY A 40 22.34 -2.20 -13.86
N LEU A 41 21.25 -2.25 -13.06
CA LEU A 41 21.02 -1.30 -11.97
C LEU A 41 22.14 -1.30 -10.93
N THR A 42 22.73 -2.46 -10.66
CA THR A 42 23.88 -2.60 -9.74
C THR A 42 25.13 -1.88 -10.24
N GLY A 43 25.33 -1.81 -11.56
CA GLY A 43 26.47 -1.13 -12.20
C GLY A 43 26.27 0.36 -12.50
N PHE A 44 25.06 0.90 -12.25
CA PHE A 44 24.78 2.33 -12.38
C PHE A 44 25.58 3.13 -11.33
N GLN A 45 26.29 4.17 -11.79
CA GLN A 45 27.22 4.97 -10.99
C GLN A 45 26.56 6.20 -10.35
N GLY A 46 25.35 6.57 -10.79
CA GLY A 46 24.60 7.68 -10.21
C GLY A 46 23.94 7.34 -8.87
N GLY A 47 23.25 8.33 -8.30
CA GLY A 47 22.52 8.17 -7.04
C GLY A 47 21.36 7.17 -7.17
N ARG A 48 21.20 6.29 -6.19
CA ARG A 48 20.11 5.31 -6.14
C ARG A 48 19.45 5.36 -4.78
N ILE A 49 18.15 5.64 -4.74
CA ILE A 49 17.36 5.56 -3.51
C ILE A 49 16.02 4.89 -3.77
N HIS A 50 15.39 4.37 -2.70
CA HIS A 50 13.97 4.05 -2.76
C HIS A 50 13.15 5.29 -2.40
N ALA A 51 11.89 5.35 -2.82
CA ALA A 51 10.94 6.39 -2.41
C ALA A 51 10.73 6.45 -0.87
N HIS A 52 11.20 5.43 -0.13
CA HIS A 52 11.18 5.40 1.33
C HIS A 52 12.19 6.39 1.93
N ASP A 53 13.34 6.54 1.29
CA ASP A 53 14.46 7.36 1.76
C ASP A 53 14.42 8.78 1.18
N TYR A 54 13.35 9.12 0.45
CA TYR A 54 13.15 10.43 -0.14
C TYR A 54 12.61 11.41 0.93
N HIS A 55 13.34 12.51 1.14
CA HIS A 55 12.99 13.52 2.14
C HIS A 55 12.89 14.95 1.58
N GLY A 56 13.03 15.12 0.27
CA GLY A 56 12.94 16.42 -0.38
C GLY A 56 13.69 16.46 -1.72
N PRO A 57 13.43 17.50 -2.55
CA PRO A 57 14.01 17.62 -3.88
C PRO A 57 15.44 18.18 -3.89
N GLU A 58 15.91 18.77 -2.78
CA GLU A 58 17.17 19.51 -2.70
C GLU A 58 18.39 18.69 -3.16
N PRO A 59 18.56 17.40 -2.79
CA PRO A 59 19.66 16.56 -3.27
C PRO A 59 19.65 16.29 -4.78
N PHE A 60 18.55 16.62 -5.45
CA PHE A 60 18.29 16.38 -6.86
C PHE A 60 18.31 17.66 -7.71
N THR A 61 18.67 18.80 -7.11
CA THR A 61 18.80 20.08 -7.79
C THR A 61 19.72 19.97 -9.01
N GLY A 62 19.19 20.29 -10.19
CA GLY A 62 19.95 20.28 -11.46
C GLY A 62 20.35 18.88 -11.96
N LYS A 63 19.85 17.80 -11.35
CA LYS A 63 20.13 16.41 -11.75
C LYS A 63 19.08 15.86 -12.70
N ARG A 64 19.48 14.99 -13.62
CA ARG A 64 18.59 14.16 -14.44
C ARG A 64 18.08 13.00 -13.58
N VAL A 65 16.84 13.10 -13.11
CA VAL A 65 16.25 12.11 -12.21
C VAL A 65 15.24 11.22 -12.93
N LEU A 66 15.40 9.91 -12.79
CA LEU A 66 14.41 8.91 -13.18
C LEU A 66 13.63 8.41 -11.96
N ILE A 67 12.31 8.53 -12.00
CA ILE A 67 11.41 7.92 -11.02
C ILE A 67 10.84 6.65 -11.64
N VAL A 68 11.14 5.50 -11.03
CA VAL A 68 10.66 4.18 -11.50
C VAL A 68 9.41 3.80 -10.74
N GLY A 69 8.25 3.87 -11.39
CA GLY A 69 6.96 3.51 -10.82
C GLY A 69 6.02 4.71 -10.72
N ASN A 70 4.77 4.50 -11.11
CA ASN A 70 3.76 5.55 -11.23
C ASN A 70 2.65 5.44 -10.18
N GLY A 71 2.92 4.80 -9.04
CA GLY A 71 2.04 4.84 -7.88
C GLY A 71 2.01 6.23 -7.22
N PRO A 72 1.26 6.42 -6.13
CA PRO A 72 1.10 7.72 -5.47
C PRO A 72 2.42 8.40 -5.13
N SER A 73 3.35 7.67 -4.48
CA SER A 73 4.66 8.20 -4.13
C SER A 73 5.48 8.59 -5.35
N GLY A 74 5.48 7.78 -6.41
CA GLY A 74 6.25 8.07 -7.63
C GLY A 74 5.76 9.34 -8.33
N LEU A 75 4.44 9.56 -8.35
CA LEU A 75 3.86 10.80 -8.89
C LEU A 75 4.20 12.02 -8.05
N ASP A 76 4.05 11.92 -6.72
CA ASP A 76 4.32 13.03 -5.81
C ASP A 76 5.79 13.47 -5.92
N ILE A 77 6.70 12.51 -5.88
CA ILE A 77 8.14 12.76 -6.02
C ILE A 77 8.46 13.35 -7.40
N ALA A 78 7.90 12.81 -8.48
CA ALA A 78 8.14 13.34 -9.83
C ALA A 78 7.61 14.78 -9.98
N LEU A 79 6.44 15.08 -9.41
CA LEU A 79 5.87 16.43 -9.41
C LEU A 79 6.71 17.41 -8.60
N GLU A 80 7.18 17.00 -7.42
CA GLU A 80 7.99 17.84 -6.54
C GLU A 80 9.36 18.14 -7.16
N ILE A 81 10.08 17.11 -7.62
CA ILE A 81 11.37 17.28 -8.30
C ILE A 81 11.21 18.07 -9.59
N GLY A 82 10.18 17.78 -10.38
CA GLY A 82 9.90 18.49 -11.63
C GLY A 82 9.63 19.98 -11.39
N LYS A 83 8.85 20.31 -10.36
CA LYS A 83 8.60 21.70 -9.97
C LYS A 83 9.87 22.39 -9.46
N HIS A 84 10.70 21.69 -8.68
CA HIS A 84 11.93 22.22 -8.12
C HIS A 84 12.98 22.53 -9.19
N ASN A 85 13.19 21.60 -10.13
CA ASN A 85 14.16 21.76 -11.21
C ASN A 85 13.63 22.57 -12.41
N GLY A 86 12.32 22.64 -12.56
CA GLY A 86 11.67 23.30 -13.69
C GLY A 86 11.90 22.58 -15.03
N PRO A 87 11.48 23.19 -16.15
CA PRO A 87 11.54 22.57 -17.47
C PRO A 87 12.94 22.46 -18.06
N VAL A 88 13.94 23.14 -17.49
CA VAL A 88 15.34 23.03 -17.91
C VAL A 88 15.88 21.64 -17.57
N GLN A 89 15.42 21.06 -16.46
CA GLN A 89 15.89 19.75 -16.00
C GLN A 89 14.71 18.88 -15.49
N PRO A 90 13.86 18.38 -16.40
CA PRO A 90 12.63 17.68 -16.03
C PRO A 90 12.88 16.37 -15.28
N ALA A 91 11.90 16.01 -14.44
CA ALA A 91 11.81 14.67 -13.86
C ALA A 91 11.30 13.67 -14.90
N LEU A 92 11.98 12.54 -15.06
CA LEU A 92 11.53 11.44 -15.90
C LEU A 92 10.67 10.48 -15.07
N LEU A 93 9.39 10.34 -15.39
CA LEU A 93 8.47 9.44 -14.70
C LEU A 93 8.23 8.19 -15.55
N SER A 94 8.80 7.06 -15.13
CA SER A 94 8.67 5.78 -15.83
C SER A 94 7.29 5.14 -15.60
N MET A 95 6.61 4.83 -16.69
CA MET A 95 5.27 4.22 -16.71
C MET A 95 5.28 2.94 -17.55
N ARG A 96 5.29 1.78 -16.87
CA ARG A 96 5.05 0.49 -17.53
C ARG A 96 3.58 0.31 -17.89
N THR A 97 2.70 0.56 -16.91
CA THR A 97 1.25 0.51 -17.08
C THR A 97 0.71 1.94 -17.13
N GLY A 98 -0.21 2.21 -18.06
CA GLY A 98 -0.82 3.53 -18.16
C GLY A 98 -1.61 3.94 -16.91
N ILE A 99 -1.82 5.24 -16.78
CA ILE A 99 -2.67 5.86 -15.77
C ILE A 99 -3.97 6.30 -16.43
N THR A 100 -5.12 5.94 -15.85
CA THR A 100 -6.36 6.64 -16.20
C THR A 100 -6.39 7.97 -15.46
N LEU A 101 -6.29 9.06 -16.22
CA LEU A 101 -6.40 10.42 -15.71
C LEU A 101 -7.87 10.76 -15.53
N ARG A 102 -8.29 11.14 -14.32
CA ARG A 102 -9.62 11.69 -14.05
C ARG A 102 -9.47 13.05 -13.35
N ARG A 103 -10.41 13.97 -13.61
CA ARG A 103 -10.47 15.22 -12.86
C ARG A 103 -10.95 14.91 -11.45
N ARG A 104 -10.26 15.45 -10.45
CA ARG A 104 -10.74 15.44 -9.06
C ARG A 104 -12.02 16.28 -8.88
N TYR A 105 -12.13 17.37 -9.64
CA TYR A 105 -13.28 18.28 -9.68
C TYR A 105 -13.68 18.61 -11.13
N PRO A 106 -14.39 17.71 -11.84
CA PRO A 106 -14.86 18.02 -13.18
C PRO A 106 -15.84 19.20 -13.12
N LEU A 107 -15.60 20.21 -13.95
CA LEU A 107 -16.37 21.47 -13.96
C LEU A 107 -16.51 22.15 -12.57
N GLY A 108 -15.52 21.97 -11.68
CA GLY A 108 -15.51 22.60 -10.35
C GLY A 108 -16.37 21.91 -9.29
N LEU A 109 -17.10 20.86 -9.65
CA LEU A 109 -17.93 20.10 -8.72
C LEU A 109 -17.18 18.90 -8.14
N SER A 110 -17.43 18.61 -6.86
CA SER A 110 -16.94 17.38 -6.24
C SER A 110 -17.64 16.16 -6.82
N LYS A 111 -17.02 14.97 -6.70
CA LYS A 111 -17.65 13.71 -7.13
C LYS A 111 -19.04 13.52 -6.49
N HIS A 112 -19.19 13.84 -5.21
CA HIS A 112 -20.48 13.73 -4.51
C HIS A 112 -21.54 14.67 -5.09
N ALA A 113 -21.14 15.90 -5.48
CA ALA A 113 -22.02 16.81 -6.17
C ALA A 113 -22.46 16.25 -7.53
N TRP A 114 -21.54 15.65 -8.31
CA TRP A 114 -21.89 14.96 -9.56
C TRP A 114 -22.81 13.76 -9.34
N MET A 115 -22.60 12.96 -8.30
CA MET A 115 -23.51 11.86 -7.97
C MET A 115 -24.91 12.36 -7.62
N LEU A 116 -25.02 13.46 -6.86
CA LEU A 116 -26.31 14.09 -6.54
C LEU A 116 -27.02 14.66 -7.78
N VAL A 117 -26.27 15.29 -8.69
CA VAL A 117 -26.80 15.85 -9.94
C VAL A 117 -27.29 14.72 -10.86
N THR A 118 -26.54 13.63 -10.93
CA THR A 118 -26.83 12.50 -11.83
C THR A 118 -27.72 11.41 -11.23
N ARG A 119 -28.18 11.56 -9.98
CA ARG A 119 -28.91 10.49 -9.26
C ARG A 119 -30.20 10.05 -9.94
N TRP A 120 -30.79 10.91 -10.76
CA TRP A 120 -32.05 10.67 -11.45
C TRP A 120 -31.87 9.96 -12.80
N LEU A 121 -30.62 9.78 -13.26
CA LEU A 121 -30.34 9.10 -14.52
C LEU A 121 -30.30 7.58 -14.33
N PRO A 122 -30.86 6.80 -15.27
CA PRO A 122 -30.66 5.35 -15.32
C PRO A 122 -29.17 4.99 -15.43
N GLU A 123 -28.76 3.89 -14.79
CA GLU A 123 -27.37 3.41 -14.74
C GLU A 123 -26.68 3.37 -16.10
N ARG A 124 -27.37 2.84 -17.12
CA ARG A 124 -26.85 2.73 -18.49
C ARG A 124 -26.42 4.06 -19.12
N ILE A 125 -26.93 5.18 -18.62
CA ILE A 125 -26.62 6.54 -19.08
C ILE A 125 -25.71 7.24 -18.07
N ARG A 126 -25.99 7.09 -16.78
CA ARG A 126 -25.20 7.64 -15.69
C ARG A 126 -23.74 7.22 -15.82
N GLU A 127 -23.50 5.95 -16.13
CA GLU A 127 -22.14 5.44 -16.10
C GLU A 127 -21.23 6.03 -17.20
N PRO A 128 -21.63 5.94 -18.48
CA PRO A 128 -20.87 6.55 -19.57
C PRO A 128 -20.78 8.08 -19.45
N PHE A 129 -21.82 8.74 -18.93
CA PHE A 129 -21.84 10.18 -18.76
C PHE A 129 -20.82 10.67 -17.74
N LEU A 130 -20.77 10.06 -16.55
CA LEU A 130 -19.79 10.41 -15.53
C LEU A 130 -18.36 10.12 -16.01
N GLU A 131 -18.16 9.02 -16.75
CA GLU A 131 -16.86 8.74 -17.35
C GLU A 131 -16.46 9.81 -18.38
N TYR A 132 -17.39 10.23 -19.24
CA TYR A 132 -17.17 11.32 -20.19
C TYR A 132 -16.82 12.63 -19.48
N VAL A 133 -17.60 13.02 -18.47
CA VAL A 133 -17.41 14.25 -17.68
C VAL A 133 -16.07 14.25 -16.94
N GLU A 134 -15.68 13.11 -16.36
CA GLU A 134 -14.38 12.95 -15.70
C GLU A 134 -13.21 13.00 -16.68
N GLN A 135 -13.44 12.67 -17.95
CA GLN A 135 -12.46 12.73 -19.04
C GLN A 135 -12.39 14.11 -19.75
N LEU A 136 -13.35 15.01 -19.50
CA LEU A 136 -13.39 16.34 -20.12
C LEU A 136 -12.10 17.14 -19.85
N GLY A 137 -11.49 17.64 -20.93
CA GLY A 137 -10.24 18.40 -20.91
C GLY A 137 -8.96 17.56 -20.99
N PHE A 138 -9.08 16.23 -21.15
CA PHE A 138 -7.95 15.32 -21.34
C PHE A 138 -7.71 14.71 -22.74
N PRO A 139 -8.38 15.11 -23.85
CA PRO A 139 -8.17 14.46 -25.15
C PRO A 139 -6.75 14.66 -25.72
N GLN A 140 -5.95 15.56 -25.13
CA GLN A 140 -4.55 15.84 -25.50
C GLN A 140 -3.52 15.45 -24.41
N SER A 141 -3.91 14.65 -23.41
CA SER A 141 -2.97 14.19 -22.36
C SER A 141 -1.83 13.33 -22.91
N ALA A 142 -1.96 12.80 -24.12
CA ALA A 142 -0.92 12.08 -24.86
C ALA A 142 0.29 12.94 -25.28
N LEU A 143 0.22 14.28 -25.16
CA LEU A 143 1.19 15.19 -25.77
C LEU A 143 2.65 15.05 -25.32
N ARG A 144 2.94 14.35 -24.21
CA ARG A 144 4.31 14.04 -23.76
C ARG A 144 4.42 12.69 -23.01
N GLY A 145 3.81 11.65 -23.57
CA GLY A 145 4.05 10.27 -23.14
C GLY A 145 3.23 9.79 -21.94
N ILE A 146 2.21 10.53 -21.48
CA ILE A 146 1.29 10.00 -20.47
C ILE A 146 0.51 8.85 -21.09
N LYS A 147 0.85 7.62 -20.72
CA LYS A 147 0.15 6.42 -21.17
C LYS A 147 -1.21 6.36 -20.48
N THR A 148 -2.30 6.30 -21.24
CA THR A 148 -3.64 5.99 -20.75
C THR A 148 -4.00 4.56 -21.16
N PRO A 149 -4.48 3.69 -20.26
CA PRO A 149 -4.86 2.33 -20.64
C PRO A 149 -6.07 2.37 -21.59
N LYS A 150 -5.98 1.70 -22.74
CA LYS A 150 -7.14 1.38 -23.58
C LYS A 150 -7.88 0.19 -22.96
N GLY A 151 -8.78 0.45 -22.02
CA GLY A 151 -9.64 -0.56 -21.40
C GLY A 151 -8.93 -1.52 -20.44
N GLY A 152 -9.19 -1.38 -19.14
CA GLY A 152 -9.18 -2.55 -18.24
C GLY A 152 -7.95 -2.83 -17.37
N MET A 153 -6.94 -1.95 -17.28
CA MET A 153 -5.96 -2.09 -16.19
C MET A 153 -5.40 -0.74 -15.75
N THR A 154 -5.99 -0.21 -14.68
CA THR A 154 -5.54 1.00 -14.01
C THR A 154 -4.65 0.65 -12.84
N SER A 155 -3.56 1.37 -12.65
CA SER A 155 -2.96 1.45 -11.32
C SER A 155 -4.00 2.12 -10.40
N GLY A 156 -4.72 1.31 -9.61
CA GLY A 156 -5.89 1.72 -8.83
C GLY A 156 -5.70 2.90 -7.87
N ALA A 157 -4.47 3.31 -7.62
CA ALA A 157 -4.14 4.41 -6.73
C ALA A 157 -4.06 5.80 -7.42
N VAL A 158 -4.15 5.87 -8.76
CA VAL A 158 -3.69 7.05 -9.52
C VAL A 158 -4.82 7.89 -10.13
N ALA A 159 -6.06 7.39 -10.16
CA ALA A 159 -7.18 8.07 -10.81
C ALA A 159 -7.41 9.53 -10.33
N ALA A 160 -6.99 9.87 -9.11
CA ALA A 160 -7.23 11.19 -8.50
C ALA A 160 -6.14 12.25 -8.75
N ARG A 161 -4.98 11.92 -9.33
CA ARG A 161 -3.81 12.85 -9.41
C ARG A 161 -3.55 13.44 -10.81
N GLY A 162 -4.40 13.14 -11.79
CA GLY A 162 -4.25 13.67 -13.15
C GLY A 162 -4.27 15.21 -13.24
N GLY A 163 -4.95 15.87 -12.30
CA GLY A 163 -5.04 17.33 -12.23
C GLY A 163 -3.71 18.05 -11.99
N GLU A 164 -2.73 17.40 -11.36
CA GLU A 164 -1.40 17.98 -11.09
C GLU A 164 -0.37 17.53 -12.14
N LEU A 165 -0.43 16.26 -12.54
CA LEU A 165 0.48 15.70 -13.54
C LEU A 165 0.36 16.39 -14.90
N ILE A 166 -0.87 16.62 -15.38
CA ILE A 166 -1.06 17.17 -16.73
C ILE A 166 -0.47 18.59 -16.86
N PRO A 167 -0.74 19.54 -15.94
CA PRO A 167 -0.09 20.84 -15.99
C PRO A 167 1.44 20.75 -15.91
N ALA A 168 2.00 19.89 -15.04
CA ALA A 168 3.45 19.71 -14.93
C ALA A 168 4.07 19.20 -16.24
N VAL A 169 3.42 18.20 -16.87
CA VAL A 169 3.84 17.66 -18.17
C VAL A 169 3.74 18.72 -19.28
N ARG A 170 2.66 19.52 -19.30
CA ARG A 170 2.49 20.63 -20.25
C ARG A 170 3.57 21.70 -20.08
N ARG A 171 3.90 22.07 -18.83
CA ARG A 171 5.00 22.98 -18.52
C ARG A 171 6.36 22.39 -18.86
N GLY A 172 6.46 21.07 -18.99
CA GLY A 172 7.71 20.36 -19.27
C GLY A 172 8.54 20.10 -18.04
N GLU A 173 7.94 20.17 -16.84
CA GLU A 173 8.57 19.84 -15.57
C GLU A 173 8.70 18.33 -15.37
N VAL A 174 7.78 17.56 -15.97
CA VAL A 174 7.75 16.10 -15.91
C VAL A 174 7.64 15.55 -17.33
N ILE A 175 8.43 14.54 -17.65
CA ILE A 175 8.35 13.78 -18.90
C ILE A 175 8.00 12.33 -18.54
N CYS A 176 6.90 11.83 -19.10
CA CYS A 176 6.50 10.45 -18.88
C CYS A 176 7.20 9.56 -19.91
N VAL A 177 7.88 8.52 -19.43
CA VAL A 177 8.74 7.66 -20.25
C VAL A 177 8.40 6.19 -20.03
N ASP A 178 8.93 5.33 -20.89
CA ASP A 178 8.76 3.88 -20.82
C ASP A 178 9.46 3.23 -19.60
N GLY A 179 9.19 1.94 -19.40
CA GLY A 179 9.85 1.15 -18.35
C GLY A 179 11.35 1.05 -18.61
N PRO A 180 12.22 1.03 -17.59
CA PRO A 180 13.63 0.72 -17.79
C PRO A 180 13.78 -0.73 -18.25
N SER A 181 14.37 -0.95 -19.43
CA SER A 181 14.78 -2.27 -19.91
C SER A 181 16.11 -2.69 -19.26
N ARG A 182 17.08 -1.78 -19.21
CA ARG A 182 18.36 -1.94 -18.49
C ARG A 182 18.97 -0.60 -18.11
N PHE A 183 19.79 -0.58 -17.08
CA PHE A 183 20.68 0.54 -16.77
C PHE A 183 22.04 0.35 -17.43
N THR A 184 22.67 1.48 -17.72
CA THR A 184 24.08 1.61 -18.11
C THR A 184 24.84 2.26 -16.94
N ALA A 185 26.15 2.48 -17.06
CA ALA A 185 26.91 3.16 -16.01
C ALA A 185 26.36 4.57 -15.68
N ASN A 186 25.91 5.33 -16.69
CA ASN A 186 25.53 6.76 -16.56
C ASN A 186 24.13 7.06 -17.12
N GLY A 187 23.26 6.06 -17.23
CA GLY A 187 22.00 6.21 -17.96
C GLY A 187 21.11 4.99 -17.89
N VAL A 188 19.99 5.07 -18.60
CA VAL A 188 18.97 4.01 -18.70
C VAL A 188 18.56 3.82 -20.16
N VAL A 189 18.34 2.57 -20.55
CA VAL A 189 17.71 2.20 -21.81
C VAL A 189 16.29 1.75 -21.50
N LEU A 190 15.31 2.33 -22.17
CA LEU A 190 13.90 2.10 -21.94
C LEU A 190 13.35 1.00 -22.86
N THR A 191 12.15 0.52 -22.55
CA THR A 191 11.48 -0.55 -23.33
C THR A 191 11.05 -0.13 -24.73
N ASP A 192 10.91 1.17 -24.99
CA ASP A 192 10.66 1.72 -26.33
C ASP A 192 11.95 1.86 -27.16
N GLY A 193 13.10 1.48 -26.61
CA GLY A 193 14.42 1.58 -27.25
C GLY A 193 15.12 2.92 -27.04
N SER A 194 14.45 3.93 -26.46
CA SER A 194 15.07 5.22 -26.16
C SER A 194 16.11 5.08 -25.04
N THR A 195 17.09 5.99 -25.04
CA THR A 195 18.16 6.02 -24.03
C THR A 195 18.21 7.41 -23.40
N HIS A 196 18.27 7.44 -22.07
CA HIS A 196 18.37 8.67 -21.31
C HIS A 196 19.59 8.60 -20.39
N ALA A 197 20.44 9.61 -20.45
CA ALA A 197 21.47 9.78 -19.44
C ALA A 197 20.83 10.34 -18.16
N ILE A 198 21.17 9.75 -17.02
CA ILE A 198 20.56 10.06 -15.72
C ILE A 198 21.63 10.11 -14.63
N ASP A 199 21.44 11.00 -13.67
CA ASP A 199 22.36 11.20 -12.53
C ASP A 199 21.82 10.55 -11.26
N ALA A 200 20.50 10.36 -11.18
CA ALA A 200 19.87 9.66 -10.07
C ALA A 200 18.64 8.85 -10.52
N VAL A 201 18.38 7.77 -9.80
CA VAL A 201 17.16 6.98 -9.91
C VAL A 201 16.49 6.83 -8.54
N ILE A 202 15.18 7.07 -8.53
CA ILE A 202 14.31 6.89 -7.37
C ILE A 202 13.37 5.72 -7.65
N MET A 203 13.52 4.65 -6.90
CA MET A 203 12.70 3.45 -7.01
C MET A 203 11.39 3.67 -6.24
N ALA A 204 10.32 3.99 -6.96
CA ALA A 204 8.96 4.10 -6.44
C ALA A 204 8.17 2.81 -6.73
N THR A 205 8.82 1.66 -6.57
CA THR A 205 8.33 0.32 -6.95
C THR A 205 7.49 -0.35 -5.87
N GLY A 206 7.21 0.34 -4.77
CA GLY A 206 6.33 -0.11 -3.69
C GLY A 206 7.08 -0.83 -2.57
N TYR A 207 6.35 -1.63 -1.80
CA TYR A 207 6.86 -2.27 -0.59
C TYR A 207 6.54 -3.77 -0.61
N ARG A 208 7.24 -4.54 0.22
CA ARG A 208 6.95 -5.94 0.52
C ARG A 208 6.57 -6.11 2.00
N PRO A 209 5.98 -7.25 2.38
CA PRO A 209 5.76 -7.57 3.78
C PRO A 209 7.07 -7.55 4.57
N ALA A 210 7.03 -6.99 5.77
CA ALA A 210 8.13 -7.00 6.74
C ALA A 210 7.93 -8.13 7.75
N LEU A 211 7.92 -9.38 7.28
CA LEU A 211 7.47 -10.56 8.05
C LEU A 211 8.59 -11.55 8.40
N GLY A 212 9.86 -11.14 8.40
CA GLY A 212 10.99 -12.05 8.70
C GLY A 212 10.92 -12.72 10.09
N PHE A 213 10.14 -12.19 11.03
CA PHE A 213 9.88 -12.88 12.30
C PHE A 213 8.99 -14.14 12.15
N LEU A 214 8.42 -14.37 10.97
CA LEU A 214 7.72 -15.59 10.57
C LEU A 214 8.62 -16.59 9.85
N ASP A 215 9.92 -16.32 9.70
CA ASP A 215 10.84 -17.26 9.05
C ASP A 215 10.79 -18.63 9.76
N GLY A 216 10.44 -19.68 9.00
CA GLY A 216 10.18 -21.03 9.52
C GLY A 216 8.69 -21.39 9.69
N ILE A 217 7.78 -20.43 9.47
CA ILE A 217 6.34 -20.65 9.37
C ILE A 217 5.97 -20.62 7.89
N HIS A 218 5.58 -21.77 7.34
CA HIS A 218 5.20 -21.88 5.92
C HIS A 218 3.77 -21.39 5.72
N CYS A 219 3.60 -20.11 5.42
CA CYS A 219 2.31 -19.53 5.05
C CYS A 219 2.13 -19.57 3.53
N GLU A 220 0.92 -19.89 3.07
CA GLU A 220 0.52 -19.59 1.70
C GLU A 220 0.42 -18.08 1.55
N CYS A 221 1.15 -17.50 0.58
CA CYS A 221 1.16 -16.07 0.35
C CYS A 221 0.41 -15.70 -0.94
N ASP A 222 0.04 -14.42 -1.06
CA ASP A 222 -0.36 -13.81 -2.33
C ASP A 222 0.86 -13.45 -3.20
N ASP A 223 0.61 -12.95 -4.41
CA ASP A 223 1.64 -12.54 -5.37
C ASP A 223 2.55 -11.40 -4.88
N GLN A 224 2.15 -10.73 -3.79
CA GLN A 224 2.90 -9.66 -3.15
C GLN A 224 3.66 -10.14 -1.90
N GLY A 225 3.53 -11.43 -1.55
CA GLY A 225 4.19 -12.08 -0.43
C GLY A 225 3.42 -12.00 0.89
N TRP A 226 2.18 -11.49 0.92
CA TRP A 226 1.38 -11.42 2.13
C TRP A 226 0.74 -12.77 2.45
N PRO A 227 0.85 -13.27 3.71
CA PRO A 227 0.15 -14.48 4.14
C PRO A 227 -1.36 -14.38 3.91
N ARG A 228 -1.94 -15.44 3.34
CA ARG A 228 -3.39 -15.55 3.14
C ARG A 228 -4.08 -15.77 4.47
N ARG A 229 -5.20 -15.07 4.67
CA ARG A 229 -6.07 -15.24 5.84
C ARG A 229 -7.08 -16.35 5.55
N PHE A 230 -7.64 -16.96 6.60
CA PHE A 230 -8.69 -17.95 6.42
C PHE A 230 -9.92 -17.33 5.75
N ASN A 231 -10.37 -17.94 4.65
CA ASN A 231 -11.45 -17.42 3.78
C ASN A 231 -11.16 -16.03 3.18
N SER A 232 -9.87 -15.67 2.98
CA SER A 232 -9.53 -14.51 2.15
C SER A 232 -9.72 -14.88 0.68
N MET A 233 -10.76 -14.33 0.05
CA MET A 233 -10.85 -14.33 -1.41
C MET A 233 -9.59 -13.66 -1.97
N PRO A 234 -8.91 -14.23 -2.98
CA PRO A 234 -7.83 -13.52 -3.67
C PRO A 234 -8.39 -12.17 -4.14
N TYR A 235 -7.71 -11.10 -3.76
CA TYR A 235 -8.18 -9.73 -3.94
C TYR A 235 -8.13 -9.34 -5.41
N ASP A 236 -9.05 -9.85 -6.24
CA ASP A 236 -9.33 -9.29 -7.56
C ASP A 236 -10.17 -8.02 -7.37
N ILE A 237 -9.57 -7.05 -6.69
CA ILE A 237 -10.13 -5.72 -6.58
C ILE A 237 -9.95 -5.10 -7.95
N ASP A 238 -11.02 -5.15 -8.74
CA ASP A 238 -11.21 -4.24 -9.86
C ASP A 238 -11.25 -2.81 -9.27
N THR A 239 -10.06 -2.25 -9.07
CA THR A 239 -9.88 -0.91 -8.53
C THR A 239 -10.58 0.13 -9.39
N ALA A 240 -10.79 -0.15 -10.69
CA ALA A 240 -11.59 0.71 -11.54
C ALA A 240 -13.06 0.74 -11.11
N LYS A 241 -13.65 -0.41 -10.73
CA LYS A 241 -15.03 -0.50 -10.19
C LYS A 241 -15.18 0.07 -8.78
N LEU A 242 -14.18 -0.10 -7.91
CA LEU A 242 -14.20 0.41 -6.53
C LEU A 242 -14.08 1.95 -6.47
N ILE A 243 -13.34 2.53 -7.42
CA ILE A 243 -13.31 3.98 -7.62
C ILE A 243 -14.63 4.48 -8.21
N TYR A 244 -15.34 3.66 -9.00
CA TYR A 244 -16.56 4.06 -9.70
C TYR A 244 -17.77 4.17 -8.77
N ARG A 245 -18.00 3.18 -7.90
CA ARG A 245 -19.20 3.10 -7.04
C ARG A 245 -19.33 4.14 -5.92
N GLY A 246 -18.36 5.03 -5.72
CA GLY A 246 -18.58 6.24 -4.92
C GLY A 246 -18.97 5.99 -3.45
N THR A 247 -18.70 4.80 -2.94
CA THR A 247 -18.92 4.44 -1.56
C THR A 247 -17.68 4.84 -0.73
N TYR A 248 -17.55 6.14 -0.45
CA TYR A 248 -16.93 6.56 0.83
C TYR A 248 -17.76 6.02 2.00
N ASP A 249 -19.04 5.74 1.73
CA ASP A 249 -19.85 4.80 2.48
C ASP A 249 -19.65 3.38 1.92
N VAL A 250 -18.53 2.71 2.22
CA VAL A 250 -18.61 1.23 2.29
C VAL A 250 -19.61 0.95 3.40
N GLY A 251 -20.88 0.92 3.03
CA GLY A 251 -21.99 0.79 3.94
C GLY A 251 -21.96 -0.58 4.59
N ALA A 252 -22.83 -0.75 5.59
CA ALA A 252 -22.99 -1.99 6.33
C ALA A 252 -23.08 -3.24 5.43
N ALA A 253 -23.56 -3.13 4.18
CA ALA A 253 -23.65 -4.25 3.23
C ALA A 253 -22.29 -4.72 2.65
N ILE A 254 -21.33 -3.82 2.43
CA ILE A 254 -19.96 -4.20 2.03
C ILE A 254 -19.20 -4.68 3.27
N ASP A 255 -19.37 -3.99 4.40
CA ASP A 255 -18.78 -4.42 5.67
C ASP A 255 -19.29 -5.81 6.10
N ALA A 256 -20.58 -6.12 5.88
CA ALA A 256 -21.18 -7.44 6.11
C ALA A 256 -20.64 -8.55 5.19
N GLN A 257 -20.11 -8.21 4.00
CA GLN A 257 -19.37 -9.17 3.17
C GLN A 257 -17.99 -9.49 3.76
N PHE A 258 -17.45 -8.61 4.62
CA PHE A 258 -16.12 -8.73 5.23
C PHE A 258 -16.15 -9.15 6.71
N GLU A 259 -17.27 -9.03 7.41
CA GLU A 259 -17.50 -9.54 8.77
C GLU A 259 -17.29 -11.07 8.93
N PRO A 260 -17.67 -11.95 7.97
CA PRO A 260 -17.45 -13.39 8.14
C PRO A 260 -16.00 -13.84 7.85
N THR A 261 -15.10 -12.94 7.46
CA THR A 261 -13.70 -13.31 7.16
C THR A 261 -12.86 -13.28 8.43
N LEU A 262 -12.25 -14.43 8.77
CA LEU A 262 -11.32 -14.52 9.88
C LEU A 262 -10.05 -13.70 9.56
N ARG A 263 -9.51 -12.99 10.55
CA ARG A 263 -8.22 -12.29 10.46
C ARG A 263 -7.05 -13.23 10.76
N GLU A 264 -7.36 -14.46 11.15
CA GLU A 264 -6.44 -15.56 11.40
C GLU A 264 -5.77 -16.03 10.11
N LEU A 265 -4.48 -16.34 10.18
CA LEU A 265 -3.71 -16.88 9.07
C LEU A 265 -4.16 -18.32 8.77
N ASN A 266 -4.26 -18.64 7.48
CA ASN A 266 -4.68 -19.98 7.06
C ASN A 266 -3.68 -21.04 7.59
N GLY A 267 -4.19 -22.04 8.30
CA GLY A 267 -3.39 -23.12 8.89
C GLY A 267 -2.67 -22.79 10.20
N TYR A 268 -2.83 -21.58 10.76
CA TYR A 268 -2.10 -21.14 11.96
C TYR A 268 -3.03 -20.57 13.04
N PRO A 269 -3.64 -21.44 13.88
CA PRO A 269 -4.54 -21.02 14.94
C PRO A 269 -3.88 -20.06 15.94
N GLY A 270 -4.62 -19.04 16.36
CA GLY A 270 -4.15 -17.99 17.26
C GLY A 270 -3.26 -16.94 16.60
N LEU A 271 -2.93 -17.05 15.31
CA LEU A 271 -2.10 -16.07 14.61
C LEU A 271 -2.94 -15.19 13.69
N PHE A 272 -3.11 -13.93 14.06
CA PHE A 272 -3.93 -12.96 13.35
C PHE A 272 -3.08 -11.94 12.61
N GLN A 273 -3.58 -11.41 11.50
CA GLN A 273 -2.93 -10.34 10.77
C GLN A 273 -3.91 -9.20 10.51
N VAL A 274 -3.47 -7.96 10.74
CA VAL A 274 -4.26 -6.73 10.59
C VAL A 274 -3.47 -5.64 9.87
N GLY A 275 -4.15 -4.59 9.43
CA GLY A 275 -3.53 -3.46 8.73
C GLY A 275 -3.18 -3.73 7.27
N LEU A 276 -3.81 -4.73 6.64
CA LEU A 276 -3.60 -5.03 5.22
C LEU A 276 -4.57 -4.27 4.31
N TYR A 277 -5.75 -3.93 4.83
CA TYR A 277 -6.84 -3.42 4.01
C TYR A 277 -6.94 -1.89 3.99
N TYR A 278 -7.37 -1.35 2.84
CA TYR A 278 -7.61 0.07 2.64
C TYR A 278 -8.99 0.31 2.04
N LYS A 279 -9.98 0.69 2.86
CA LYS A 279 -11.37 1.02 2.45
C LYS A 279 -11.56 2.44 1.92
N GLY A 280 -10.49 3.20 1.70
CA GLY A 280 -10.62 4.63 1.37
C GLY A 280 -11.10 5.53 2.53
N LYS A 281 -11.46 4.96 3.70
CA LYS A 281 -11.82 5.66 4.95
C LYS A 281 -10.59 6.13 5.78
N GLY A 282 -9.39 6.07 5.19
CA GLY A 282 -8.12 6.39 5.85
C GLY A 282 -7.43 5.17 6.46
N ALA A 283 -6.10 5.15 6.45
CA ALA A 283 -5.30 3.98 6.87
C ALA A 283 -5.55 3.59 8.33
N MET A 284 -5.62 4.57 9.23
CA MET A 284 -5.82 4.34 10.66
C MET A 284 -7.20 3.79 10.99
N TYR A 285 -8.26 4.26 10.31
CA TYR A 285 -9.61 3.72 10.51
C TYR A 285 -9.66 2.23 10.14
N ASN A 286 -9.07 1.86 9.00
CA ASN A 286 -9.07 0.46 8.56
C ASN A 286 -8.27 -0.43 9.49
N PHE A 287 -7.13 0.07 9.97
CA PHE A 287 -6.32 -0.64 10.95
C PHE A 287 -7.11 -0.91 12.24
N ASN A 288 -7.78 0.11 12.79
CA ASN A 288 -8.56 0.00 14.02
C ASN A 288 -9.70 -1.02 13.86
N VAL A 289 -10.44 -0.96 12.74
CA VAL A 289 -11.52 -1.91 12.46
C VAL A 289 -11.00 -3.34 12.33
N GLU A 290 -9.88 -3.56 11.63
CA GLU A 290 -9.29 -4.91 11.55
C GLU A 290 -8.79 -5.41 12.91
N ALA A 291 -8.22 -4.52 13.73
CA ALA A 291 -7.75 -4.84 15.07
C ALA A 291 -8.90 -5.22 16.01
N GLU A 292 -10.03 -4.50 15.96
CA GLU A 292 -11.23 -4.82 16.75
C GLU A 292 -11.79 -6.20 16.39
N ILE A 293 -11.89 -6.52 15.10
CA ILE A 293 -12.34 -7.83 14.61
C ILE A 293 -11.40 -8.94 15.09
N ALA A 294 -10.08 -8.74 14.95
CA ALA A 294 -9.09 -9.72 15.39
C ALA A 294 -9.14 -9.95 16.92
N ALA A 295 -9.32 -8.88 17.71
CA ALA A 295 -9.46 -8.97 19.16
C ALA A 295 -10.73 -9.74 19.57
N ALA A 296 -11.86 -9.49 18.91
CA ALA A 296 -13.10 -10.22 19.14
C ALA A 296 -12.96 -11.71 18.79
N GLN A 297 -12.32 -12.02 17.66
CA GLN A 297 -12.04 -13.40 17.23
C GLN A 297 -11.14 -14.12 18.25
N ALA A 298 -10.01 -13.51 18.63
CA ALA A 298 -9.09 -14.04 19.64
C ALA A 298 -9.77 -14.27 21.01
N GLY A 299 -10.68 -13.37 21.41
CA GLY A 299 -11.49 -13.50 22.62
C GLY A 299 -12.51 -14.65 22.56
N SER A 300 -13.07 -14.92 21.37
CA SER A 300 -14.00 -16.04 21.16
C SER A 300 -13.29 -17.41 21.16
N THR A 301 -12.07 -17.49 20.60
CA THR A 301 -11.24 -18.70 20.59
C THR A 301 -10.79 -19.08 22.01
N SER A 302 -10.50 -18.08 22.84
CA SER A 302 -10.20 -18.24 24.28
C SER A 302 -11.32 -18.93 25.06
N ARG A 303 -12.60 -18.75 24.67
CA ARG A 303 -13.76 -19.33 25.36
C ARG A 303 -14.11 -20.76 24.93
N ARG A 304 -13.61 -21.25 23.79
CA ARG A 304 -13.94 -22.60 23.27
C ARG A 304 -13.02 -23.72 23.76
N GLY A 305 -12.01 -23.43 24.58
CA GLY A 305 -11.08 -24.43 25.12
C GLY A 305 -10.98 -24.38 26.64
N ILE A 306 -11.88 -25.07 27.33
CA ILE A 306 -11.77 -25.33 28.78
C ILE A 306 -10.62 -26.31 29.01
N GLY A 307 -9.60 -25.88 29.77
CA GLY A 307 -8.49 -26.72 30.21
C GLY A 307 -7.20 -25.94 30.38
N CYS A 308 -6.96 -25.40 31.58
CA CYS A 308 -5.65 -24.90 31.99
C CYS A 308 -4.65 -26.06 32.01
N VAL A 309 -3.89 -26.25 30.92
CA VAL A 309 -2.72 -27.14 30.93
C VAL A 309 -1.54 -26.33 31.44
N THR A 310 -1.44 -26.22 32.76
CA THR A 310 -0.20 -25.88 33.45
C THR A 310 0.53 -27.18 33.77
N ARG A 311 1.33 -27.71 32.83
CA ARG A 311 2.41 -28.65 33.16
C ARG A 311 3.56 -28.46 32.17
N GLY A 312 4.69 -27.95 32.66
CA GLY A 312 5.96 -27.97 31.91
C GLY A 312 6.91 -26.78 32.05
N CYS A 313 6.58 -25.73 32.81
CA CYS A 313 7.56 -24.69 33.16
C CYS A 313 7.59 -24.52 34.68
N ASP A 314 8.78 -24.69 35.27
CA ASP A 314 9.04 -24.51 36.69
C ASP A 314 8.59 -23.11 37.15
N LEU A 315 7.50 -23.10 37.92
CA LEU A 315 6.93 -21.93 38.56
C LEU A 315 7.61 -21.75 39.93
N ALA A 316 8.73 -21.02 39.93
CA ALA A 316 9.18 -20.35 41.14
C ALA A 316 8.24 -19.15 41.41
N THR A 317 7.28 -19.39 42.30
CA THR A 317 6.60 -18.43 43.19
C THR A 317 6.69 -16.94 42.84
N SER A 318 5.59 -16.36 42.33
CA SER A 318 5.11 -15.06 42.83
C SER A 318 3.61 -14.88 42.56
N ARG A 319 2.91 -14.35 43.57
CA ARG A 319 1.46 -14.20 43.67
C ARG A 319 0.95 -13.19 42.64
N GLY A 320 -0.20 -13.48 42.02
CA GLY A 320 -0.95 -12.49 41.23
C GLY A 320 -1.69 -13.04 40.02
N CYS A 321 -2.52 -14.07 40.20
CA CYS A 321 -3.43 -14.57 39.17
C CYS A 321 -4.59 -13.58 39.01
N GLY A 322 -4.46 -12.67 38.06
CA GLY A 322 -5.43 -11.63 37.77
C GLY A 322 -4.84 -10.58 36.85
N ARG A 323 -4.53 -10.94 35.60
CA ARG A 323 -4.17 -9.96 34.56
C ARG A 323 -4.97 -10.19 33.30
N THR A 324 -5.94 -9.31 33.14
CA THR A 324 -6.61 -8.80 31.94
C THR A 324 -5.73 -8.90 30.69
N LEU A 325 -6.35 -9.18 29.54
CA LEU A 325 -5.79 -9.08 28.18
C LEU A 325 -4.68 -8.01 28.10
N ARG A 326 -3.41 -8.43 28.15
CA ARG A 326 -2.31 -7.58 27.71
C ARG A 326 -2.19 -7.76 26.21
N LEU A 327 -2.77 -6.83 25.44
CA LEU A 327 -2.37 -6.63 24.05
C LEU A 327 -0.88 -6.25 24.08
N ALA A 328 -0.02 -7.18 23.67
CA ALA A 328 1.36 -6.87 23.35
C ALA A 328 1.39 -6.08 22.04
N TYR A 329 1.23 -4.76 22.12
CA TYR A 329 1.55 -3.87 21.02
C TYR A 329 3.08 -3.79 20.87
N ALA A 330 3.64 -4.54 19.92
CA ALA A 330 4.99 -4.28 19.45
C ALA A 330 4.97 -3.10 18.46
N LEU A 331 4.64 -1.91 18.96
CA LEU A 331 4.81 -0.65 18.24
C LEU A 331 6.28 -0.23 18.37
N ARG A 332 7.07 -0.53 17.34
CA ARG A 332 8.33 0.18 17.09
C ARG A 332 8.12 1.08 15.88
N LEU A 333 7.28 2.10 16.06
CA LEU A 333 7.35 3.31 15.26
C LEU A 333 8.39 4.20 15.93
N HIS A 334 9.33 4.71 15.15
CA HIS A 334 10.28 5.73 15.56
C HIS A 334 9.55 7.05 15.85
N TYR A 335 8.71 7.11 16.89
CA TYR A 335 8.27 8.34 17.54
C TYR A 335 7.90 7.99 18.99
N ASN A 336 8.65 8.57 19.93
CA ASN A 336 8.37 8.55 21.36
C ASN A 336 6.97 9.09 21.63
N VAL A 337 6.04 8.28 22.17
CA VAL A 337 5.13 8.70 23.27
C VAL A 337 4.73 7.45 24.05
N VAL A 338 5.22 7.38 25.29
CA VAL A 338 4.68 6.54 26.36
C VAL A 338 3.47 7.29 26.92
N SER A 339 2.31 6.63 27.02
CA SER A 339 1.30 7.05 27.99
C SER A 339 0.53 5.84 28.49
N THR A 340 0.68 5.61 29.78
CA THR A 340 -0.09 4.69 30.60
C THR A 340 -1.33 5.42 31.12
N ALA A 341 -2.51 4.78 31.03
CA ALA A 341 -3.62 5.08 31.92
C ALA A 341 -4.20 3.76 32.43
N THR A 342 -4.49 3.77 33.73
CA THR A 342 -4.76 2.68 34.69
C THR A 342 -5.87 1.71 34.33
#